data_AF-A0A963EL13-F1
#
_entry.id   AF-A0A963EL13-F1
#
_cell.length_a   1.000
_cell.length_b   1.000
_cell.length_c   1.000
_cell.angle_alpha   90.00
_cell.angle_beta   90.00
_cell.angle_gamma   90.00
#
_symmetry.space_group_name_H-M   'P 1'
#
loop_
_entity.id
_entity.type
_entity.pdbx_description
1 polymer ?
#
loop_
_entity_poly.entity_id
_entity_poly.type
_entity_poly.pdbx_seq_one_letter_code
_entity_poly.pdbx_strand_id
1 'polypeptide(L)'
;DNAGGHLMQHGMVDMCITGTDRTTRRGDVANKIGTYLKALAAADNGVPFYVALPSTTIDWNIDDGLRDIPIEERDSHEVSHVWGRHGNDLLEVATVGERTPISNFAFDVTPARLITGLITEHGVCAASEQGLAQLFPEKARRTY
;
A
#
# COMPACT_ATOMS: atom_id res chain seq x y z
N ASP A 1 4.45 13.51 1.16
CA ASP A 1 4.32 12.29 2.00
C ASP A 1 4.94 12.38 3.40
N ASN A 2 6.11 12.99 3.58
CA ASN A 2 6.89 12.87 4.83
C ASN A 2 6.22 13.45 6.10
N ALA A 3 5.28 14.39 5.95
CA ALA A 3 4.56 14.97 7.09
C ALA A 3 3.60 13.99 7.78
N GLY A 4 3.22 12.88 7.14
CA GLY A 4 2.18 11.98 7.66
C GLY A 4 2.47 11.44 9.07
N GLY A 5 3.70 10.98 9.33
CA GLY A 5 4.08 10.49 10.66
C GLY A 5 4.08 11.60 11.72
N HIS A 6 4.49 12.83 11.35
CA HIS A 6 4.45 13.97 12.25
C HIS A 6 3.01 14.33 12.65
N LEU A 7 2.07 14.31 11.71
CA LEU A 7 0.66 14.54 12.02
C LEU A 7 0.09 13.47 12.98
N MET A 8 0.49 12.20 12.81
CA MET A 8 0.11 11.13 13.74
C MET A 8 0.70 11.34 15.14
N GLN A 9 1.98 11.73 15.24
CA GLN A 9 2.63 12.06 16.51
C GLN A 9 1.94 13.18 17.29
N HIS A 10 1.31 14.11 16.56
CA HIS A 10 0.56 15.22 17.15
C HIS A 10 -0.93 14.90 17.37
N GLY A 11 -1.36 13.65 17.20
CA GLY A 11 -2.76 13.25 17.39
C GLY A 11 -3.71 13.91 16.39
N MET A 12 -3.21 14.35 15.23
CA MET A 12 -4.00 15.00 14.19
C MET A 12 -4.60 14.02 13.18
N VAL A 13 -4.41 12.71 13.42
CA VAL A 13 -4.89 11.62 12.57
C VAL A 13 -5.55 10.57 13.45
N ASP A 14 -6.86 10.38 13.27
CA ASP A 14 -7.63 9.38 14.02
C ASP A 14 -7.54 7.98 13.41
N MET A 15 -7.29 7.89 12.10
CA MET A 15 -7.27 6.63 11.34
C MET A 15 -6.50 6.80 10.03
N CYS A 16 -5.80 5.75 9.62
CA CYS A 16 -5.28 5.60 8.26
C CYS A 16 -6.14 4.61 7.48
N ILE A 17 -6.45 4.94 6.22
CA ILE A 17 -7.11 4.02 5.29
C ILE A 17 -6.48 4.12 3.91
N THR A 18 -6.20 2.98 3.28
CA THR A 18 -5.70 2.92 1.90
C THR A 18 -6.51 1.92 1.06
N GLY A 19 -6.28 1.94 -0.25
CA GLY A 19 -6.67 0.83 -1.12
C GLY A 19 -5.64 -0.30 -1.11
N THR A 20 -5.79 -1.20 -2.08
CA THR A 20 -4.85 -2.27 -2.41
C THR A 20 -4.74 -2.40 -3.93
N ASP A 21 -3.59 -2.87 -4.39
CA ASP A 21 -3.42 -3.42 -5.74
C ASP A 21 -3.52 -4.95 -5.72
N ARG A 22 -2.91 -5.59 -4.72
CA ARG A 22 -3.01 -7.03 -4.48
C ARG A 22 -2.93 -7.38 -3.00
N THR A 23 -3.82 -8.22 -2.52
CA THR A 23 -3.81 -8.73 -1.13
C THR A 23 -3.60 -10.24 -1.14
N THR A 24 -2.69 -10.74 -0.31
CA THR A 24 -2.42 -12.19 -0.20
C THR A 24 -3.52 -12.90 0.58
N ARG A 25 -3.58 -14.23 0.49
CA ARG A 25 -4.51 -15.01 1.33
C ARG A 25 -4.23 -14.85 2.83
N ARG A 26 -3.01 -14.45 3.22
CA ARG A 26 -2.62 -14.22 4.61
C ARG A 26 -2.86 -12.77 5.08
N GLY A 27 -3.31 -11.89 4.18
CA GLY A 27 -3.64 -10.51 4.49
C GLY A 27 -2.50 -9.51 4.33
N ASP A 28 -1.36 -9.90 3.74
CA ASP A 28 -0.34 -8.93 3.33
C ASP A 28 -0.87 -8.13 2.14
N VAL A 29 -0.60 -6.83 2.11
CA VAL A 29 -1.18 -5.91 1.13
C VAL A 29 -0.05 -5.26 0.33
N ALA A 30 -0.03 -5.51 -0.98
CA ALA A 30 0.72 -4.71 -1.91
C ALA A 30 -0.12 -3.52 -2.38
N ASN A 31 0.42 -2.30 -2.20
CA ASN A 31 -0.20 -1.05 -2.59
C ASN A 31 0.86 -0.01 -2.95
N LYS A 32 0.45 1.16 -3.44
CA LYS A 32 1.34 2.28 -3.82
C LYS A 32 2.50 2.49 -2.84
N ILE A 33 3.70 2.69 -3.38
CA ILE A 33 4.93 2.95 -2.60
C ILE A 33 4.70 4.03 -1.53
N GLY A 34 5.15 3.77 -0.31
CA GLY A 34 4.91 4.57 0.88
C GLY A 34 3.81 4.04 1.80
N THR A 35 2.99 3.07 1.36
CA THR A 35 1.93 2.46 2.20
C THR A 35 2.54 1.78 3.43
N TYR A 36 3.59 0.98 3.25
CA TYR A 36 4.30 0.33 4.36
C TYR A 36 4.83 1.33 5.39
N LEU A 37 5.40 2.45 4.94
CA LEU A 37 5.88 3.50 5.83
C LEU A 37 4.74 4.17 6.60
N LYS A 38 3.54 4.30 6.01
CA LYS A 38 2.36 4.82 6.72
C LYS A 38 1.85 3.82 7.74
N ALA A 39 1.85 2.54 7.42
CA ALA A 39 1.47 1.48 8.35
C ALA A 39 2.42 1.41 9.56
N LEU A 40 3.74 1.55 9.33
CA LEU A 40 4.73 1.65 10.42
C LEU A 40 4.49 2.87 11.31
N ALA A 41 4.30 4.05 10.72
CA ALA A 41 4.03 5.27 11.49
C ALA A 41 2.71 5.18 12.26
N ALA A 42 1.67 4.60 11.66
CA ALA A 42 0.39 4.39 12.31
C ALA A 42 0.52 3.44 13.51
N ALA A 43 1.21 2.32 13.33
CA ALA A 43 1.47 1.36 14.41
C ALA A 43 2.27 1.97 15.57
N ASP A 44 3.32 2.74 15.29
CA ASP A 44 4.14 3.42 16.30
C ASP A 44 3.33 4.45 17.12
N ASN A 45 2.34 5.10 16.50
CA ASN A 45 1.52 6.14 17.12
C ASN A 45 0.16 5.62 17.62
N GLY A 46 -0.08 4.30 17.57
CA GLY A 46 -1.36 3.71 17.99
C GLY A 46 -2.56 4.12 17.14
N VAL A 47 -2.33 4.59 15.91
CA VAL A 47 -3.37 4.96 14.95
C VAL A 47 -3.82 3.70 14.20
N PRO A 48 -5.12 3.38 14.13
CA PRO A 48 -5.60 2.22 13.39
C PRO A 48 -5.37 2.38 11.88
N PHE A 49 -4.92 1.31 11.24
CA PHE A 49 -4.60 1.25 9.82
C PHE A 49 -5.47 0.24 9.10
N TYR A 50 -6.40 0.71 8.27
CA TYR A 50 -7.32 -0.13 7.50
C TYR A 50 -6.94 -0.19 6.03
N VAL A 51 -7.24 -1.31 5.38
CA VAL A 51 -7.15 -1.44 3.92
C VAL A 51 -8.52 -1.78 3.38
N ALA A 52 -9.01 -0.98 2.44
CA ALA A 52 -10.24 -1.24 1.71
C ALA A 52 -9.94 -1.93 0.39
N LEU A 53 -10.60 -3.06 0.14
CA LEU A 53 -10.33 -3.93 -0.99
C LEU A 53 -11.58 -4.67 -1.47
N PRO A 54 -11.83 -4.78 -2.78
CA PRO A 54 -12.81 -5.72 -3.30
C PRO A 54 -12.22 -7.12 -3.34
N SER A 55 -13.07 -8.15 -3.23
CA SER A 55 -12.65 -9.56 -3.28
C SER A 55 -11.79 -9.95 -4.49
N THR A 56 -11.93 -9.23 -5.61
CA THR A 56 -11.17 -9.44 -6.85
C THR A 56 -9.68 -9.12 -6.74
N THR A 57 -9.28 -8.35 -5.73
CA THR A 57 -7.86 -8.01 -5.47
C THR A 57 -7.17 -9.01 -4.55
N ILE A 58 -7.91 -9.96 -3.97
CA ILE A 58 -7.36 -11.02 -3.12
C ILE A 58 -6.82 -12.13 -4.03
N ASP A 59 -5.50 -12.33 -3.97
CA ASP A 59 -4.83 -13.45 -4.60
C ASP A 59 -4.74 -14.63 -3.61
N TRP A 60 -5.65 -15.58 -3.80
CA TRP A 60 -5.78 -16.77 -2.95
C TRP A 60 -4.63 -17.78 -3.11
N ASN A 61 -3.76 -17.60 -4.11
CA ASN A 61 -2.64 -18.50 -4.37
C ASN A 61 -1.32 -18.00 -3.76
N ILE A 62 -1.30 -16.79 -3.20
CA ILE A 62 -0.10 -16.17 -2.64
C ILE A 62 -0.16 -16.18 -1.10
N ASP A 63 0.91 -16.66 -0.50
CA ASP A 63 1.09 -16.72 0.96
C ASP A 63 1.88 -15.53 1.49
N ASP A 64 3.05 -15.29 0.91
CA ASP A 64 4.05 -14.34 1.40
C ASP A 64 4.14 -13.16 0.43
N GLY A 65 3.62 -12.01 0.85
CA GLY A 65 3.57 -10.85 -0.03
C GLY A 65 4.97 -10.35 -0.43
N LEU A 66 5.93 -10.38 0.49
CA LEU A 66 7.28 -9.85 0.26
C LEU A 66 8.09 -10.71 -0.71
N ARG A 67 7.92 -12.03 -0.64
CA ARG A 67 8.63 -12.97 -1.51
C ARG A 67 7.94 -13.14 -2.86
N ASP A 68 6.62 -13.22 -2.87
CA ASP A 68 5.87 -13.77 -4.00
C ASP A 68 5.13 -12.71 -4.83
N ILE A 69 4.96 -11.47 -4.34
CA ILE A 69 4.41 -10.37 -5.16
C ILE A 69 5.54 -9.64 -5.91
N PRO A 70 5.58 -9.69 -7.26
CA PRO A 70 6.54 -8.91 -8.02
C PRO A 70 6.21 -7.42 -7.92
N ILE A 71 7.21 -6.60 -7.60
CA ILE A 71 7.07 -5.15 -7.53
C ILE A 71 7.51 -4.53 -8.86
N GLU A 72 6.61 -3.77 -9.46
CA GLU A 72 6.88 -2.99 -10.68
C GLU A 72 7.92 -1.90 -10.39
N GLU A 73 8.99 -1.87 -11.18
CA GLU A 73 9.90 -0.73 -11.28
C GLU A 73 9.55 0.05 -12.56
N ARG A 74 9.22 1.34 -12.38
CA ARG A 74 8.73 2.22 -13.44
C ARG A 74 9.85 3.08 -14.00
N ASP A 75 9.53 3.84 -15.05
CA ASP A 75 10.49 4.76 -15.66
C ASP A 75 11.03 5.75 -14.63
N SER A 76 12.35 5.87 -14.57
CA SER A 76 13.09 6.87 -13.79
C SER A 76 12.68 8.32 -14.09
N HIS A 77 12.06 8.57 -15.24
CA HIS A 77 11.54 9.88 -15.64
C HIS A 77 10.51 10.43 -14.63
N GLU A 78 9.68 9.55 -14.04
CA GLU A 78 8.64 9.96 -13.08
C GLU A 78 9.22 10.56 -11.78
N VAL A 79 10.47 10.24 -11.45
CA VAL A 79 11.18 10.76 -10.27
C VAL A 79 12.10 11.92 -10.65
N SER A 80 12.77 11.82 -11.80
CA SER A 80 13.74 12.84 -12.24
C SER A 80 13.10 14.11 -12.77
N HIS A 81 11.84 14.06 -13.20
CA HIS A 81 11.16 15.19 -13.81
C HIS A 81 9.85 15.49 -13.11
N VAL A 82 9.56 16.78 -12.97
CA VAL A 82 8.27 17.27 -12.46
C VAL A 82 7.74 18.35 -13.38
N TRP A 83 6.42 18.43 -13.49
CA TRP A 83 5.76 19.53 -14.16
C TRP A 83 5.66 20.73 -13.22
N GLY A 84 6.28 21.84 -13.61
CA GLY A 84 6.25 23.12 -12.93
C GLY A 84 5.51 24.18 -13.75
N ARG A 85 4.97 25.19 -13.07
CA ARG A 85 4.33 26.33 -13.73
C ARG A 85 5.27 27.54 -13.72
N HIS A 86 5.47 28.16 -14.88
CA HIS A 86 6.22 29.42 -15.02
C HIS A 86 5.34 30.47 -15.71
N GLY A 87 4.73 31.36 -14.91
CA GLY A 87 3.70 32.27 -15.43
C GLY A 87 2.48 31.49 -15.94
N ASN A 88 2.17 31.64 -17.23
CA ASN A 88 1.07 30.92 -17.88
C ASN A 88 1.50 29.58 -18.51
N ASP A 89 2.80 29.31 -18.58
CA ASP A 89 3.33 28.12 -19.24
C ASP A 89 3.48 26.96 -18.25
N LEU A 90 3.26 25.74 -18.76
CA LEU A 90 3.56 24.50 -18.07
C LEU A 90 4.87 23.95 -18.65
N LEU A 91 5.87 23.79 -17.79
CA LEU A 91 7.21 23.35 -18.16
C LEU A 91 7.55 22.08 -17.41
N GLU A 92 8.25 21.17 -18.07
CA GLU A 92 8.86 20.03 -17.41
C GLU A 92 10.26 20.41 -16.91
N VAL A 93 10.56 20.07 -15.66
CA VAL A 93 11.78 20.47 -14.97
C VAL A 93 12.48 19.24 -14.41
N ALA A 94 13.74 19.05 -14.79
CA ALA A 94 14.61 18.06 -14.18
C ALA A 94 14.95 18.46 -12.73
N THR A 95 14.78 17.54 -11.79
CA THR A 95 15.01 17.75 -10.35
C THR A 95 16.33 17.15 -9.86
N VAL A 96 17.01 16.40 -10.72
CA VAL A 96 18.25 15.66 -10.44
C VAL A 96 19.27 15.88 -11.56
N GLY A 97 20.54 15.52 -11.33
CA GLY A 97 21.58 15.61 -12.36
C GLY A 97 21.41 14.53 -13.44
N GLU A 98 21.88 14.82 -14.67
CA GLU A 98 21.70 13.96 -15.86
C GLU A 98 22.13 12.49 -15.71
N ARG A 99 23.08 12.20 -14.83
CA ARG A 99 23.63 10.85 -14.62
C ARG A 99 23.31 10.28 -13.24
N THR A 100 22.32 10.85 -12.54
CA THR A 100 21.91 10.36 -11.23
C THR A 100 21.18 9.03 -11.39
N PRO A 101 21.67 7.92 -10.78
CA PRO A 101 20.94 6.66 -10.78
C PRO A 101 19.66 6.80 -9.92
N ILE A 102 18.56 6.23 -10.41
CA ILE A 102 17.23 6.35 -9.81
C ILE A 102 16.64 4.95 -9.70
N SER A 103 15.96 4.70 -8.59
CA SER A 103 15.07 3.55 -8.44
C SER A 103 13.65 4.07 -8.23
N ASN A 104 12.69 3.49 -8.94
CA ASN A 104 11.29 3.93 -8.94
C ASN A 104 10.35 2.73 -8.80
N PHE A 105 10.34 2.13 -7.62
CA PHE A 105 9.37 1.08 -7.29
C PHE A 105 7.98 1.69 -7.11
N ALA A 106 7.00 1.15 -7.83
CA ALA A 106 5.65 1.68 -7.87
C ALA A 106 4.80 1.27 -6.66
N PHE A 107 5.21 0.22 -5.95
CA PHE A 107 4.47 -0.42 -4.87
C PHE A 107 5.41 -0.87 -3.74
N ASP A 108 4.87 -1.05 -2.55
CA ASP A 108 5.49 -1.82 -1.47
C ASP A 108 4.50 -2.83 -0.89
N VAL A 109 4.99 -3.71 -0.01
CA VAL A 109 4.19 -4.69 0.71
C VAL A 109 4.08 -4.27 2.17
N THR A 110 2.84 -4.05 2.61
CA THR A 110 2.49 -3.87 4.01
C THR A 110 2.12 -5.22 4.62
N PRO A 111 2.89 -5.70 5.62
CA PRO A 111 2.61 -6.98 6.24
C PRO A 111 1.35 -6.92 7.11
N ALA A 112 0.59 -8.01 7.12
CA ALA A 112 -0.71 -8.12 7.79
C ALA A 112 -0.71 -7.66 9.26
N ARG A 113 0.42 -7.88 9.97
CA ARG A 113 0.60 -7.49 11.38
C ARG A 113 0.48 -5.98 11.65
N LEU A 114 0.65 -5.14 10.63
CA LEU A 114 0.52 -3.67 10.75
C LEU A 114 -0.87 -3.17 10.36
N ILE A 115 -1.75 -4.07 9.92
CA ILE A 115 -3.08 -3.74 9.42
C ILE A 115 -4.11 -4.08 10.49
N THR A 116 -4.84 -3.07 10.95
CA THR A 116 -5.92 -3.22 11.93
C THR A 116 -7.08 -4.05 11.38
N GLY A 117 -7.44 -3.85 10.11
CA GLY A 117 -8.50 -4.63 9.48
C GLY A 117 -8.59 -4.43 7.97
N LEU A 118 -9.20 -5.42 7.33
CA LEU A 118 -9.50 -5.48 5.91
C LEU A 118 -10.99 -5.20 5.71
N ILE A 119 -11.32 -4.19 4.91
CA ILE A 119 -12.69 -3.76 4.60
C ILE A 119 -13.04 -4.24 3.21
N THR A 120 -14.04 -5.12 3.08
CA THR A 120 -14.50 -5.69 1.81
C THR A 120 -15.98 -5.43 1.59
N GLU A 121 -16.48 -5.81 0.42
CA GLU A 121 -17.91 -5.78 0.12
C GLU A 121 -18.76 -6.74 0.98
N HIS A 122 -18.12 -7.67 1.71
CA HIS A 122 -18.76 -8.62 2.62
C HIS A 122 -18.62 -8.25 4.11
N GLY A 123 -17.95 -7.14 4.43
CA GLY A 123 -17.76 -6.66 5.80
C GLY A 123 -16.30 -6.41 6.15
N VAL A 124 -16.00 -6.37 7.45
CA VAL A 124 -14.67 -6.10 7.97
C VAL A 124 -14.13 -7.34 8.68
N CYS A 125 -12.87 -7.69 8.44
CA CYS A 125 -12.20 -8.80 9.12
C CYS A 125 -10.76 -8.43 9.52
N ALA A 126 -10.15 -9.24 10.39
CA ALA A 126 -8.74 -9.12 10.69
C ALA A 126 -7.90 -9.45 9.44
N ALA A 127 -6.81 -8.72 9.22
CA ALA A 127 -5.84 -9.01 8.16
C ALA A 127 -5.14 -10.36 8.45
N SER A 128 -5.78 -11.43 8.01
CA SER A 128 -5.38 -12.81 8.29
C SER A 128 -6.13 -13.75 7.37
N GLU A 129 -5.56 -14.93 7.17
CA GLU A 129 -6.23 -16.00 6.43
C GLU A 129 -7.57 -16.39 7.04
N GLN A 130 -7.63 -16.50 8.38
CA GLN A 130 -8.87 -16.87 9.07
C GLN A 130 -9.96 -15.80 8.90
N GLY A 131 -9.59 -14.52 8.99
CA GLY A 131 -10.50 -13.40 8.78
C GLY A 131 -11.05 -13.38 7.36
N LEU A 132 -10.18 -13.52 6.35
CA LEU A 132 -10.59 -13.58 4.96
C LEU A 132 -11.44 -14.83 4.65
N ALA A 133 -11.08 -15.99 5.18
CA ALA A 133 -11.83 -17.24 4.97
C ALA A 133 -13.25 -17.20 5.59
N GLN A 134 -13.47 -16.42 6.65
CA GLN A 134 -14.80 -16.20 7.21
C GLN A 134 -15.70 -15.38 6.28
N LEU A 135 -15.14 -14.39 5.58
CA LEU A 135 -15.88 -13.57 4.62
C LEU A 135 -16.06 -14.27 3.25
N PHE A 136 -15.13 -15.15 2.86
CA PHE A 136 -15.10 -15.82 1.55
C PHE A 136 -14.91 -17.35 1.66
N PRO A 137 -15.83 -18.08 2.29
CA PRO A 137 -15.67 -19.52 2.57
C PRO A 137 -15.56 -20.39 1.31
N GLU A 138 -16.12 -19.96 0.18
CA GLU A 138 -16.05 -20.65 -1.11
C GLU A 138 -14.68 -20.52 -1.79
N LYS A 139 -13.94 -19.45 -1.51
CA LYS A 139 -12.60 -19.20 -2.05
C LYS A 139 -11.53 -19.90 -1.23
N ALA A 140 -11.66 -19.88 0.10
CA ALA A 140 -10.73 -20.53 1.02
C ALA A 140 -10.64 -22.06 0.84
N ARG A 141 -11.66 -22.71 0.26
CA ARG A 141 -11.71 -24.16 0.04
C ARG A 141 -11.08 -24.62 -1.28
N ARG A 142 -10.73 -23.71 -2.18
CA ARG A 142 -10.12 -24.04 -3.48
C ARG A 142 -8.60 -23.96 -3.38
N THR A 143 -7.98 -24.99 -2.84
CA THR A 143 -6.57 -25.30 -3.11
C THR A 143 -6.52 -26.10 -4.41
N TYR A 144 -5.92 -25.53 -5.46
CA TYR A 144 -5.50 -26.29 -6.65
C TYR A 144 -4.12 -26.90 -6.42
#